data_AF-A0A1X0CXJ4-F1
#
_entry.id   AF-A0A1X0CXJ4-F1
#
_cell.length_a   1.000
_cell.length_b   1.000
_cell.length_c   1.000
_cell.angle_alpha   90.00
_cell.angle_beta   90.00
_cell.angle_gamma   90.00
#
_symmetry.space_group_name_H-M   'P 1'
#
loop_
_entity.id
_entity.type
_entity.pdbx_description
1 polymer ?
#
loop_
_entity_poly.entity_id
_entity_poly.type
_entity_poly.pdbx_seq_one_letter_code
_entity_poly.pdbx_strand_id
1 'polypeptide(L)'
;MVDLEQAWRELLARLGATGDVVLATGRELVAAWSGPSRRYHSVQHLQEVLARVDELAEDAEDPDAVRLAAWYHDAVYNGAPDDEEQSAVKAETELAALGLPPALVAEVARLIRMTVRHDPGPEDRNGAVLSDADLSSLAVDPERYRANSAAIRAEYLHIPDLVFRTGRAVVIETLLAARSLFFTVTGRRRWEETARENLAAELARLRAEGADGTAAEPVPAIEAVVPWRGAPTQAKMAPVTNPDEQPITVLSDDESWDLLAGAALGRFVAVVAGQPEIFPVNFVVQNRTLLFRTAEGTKLFGASTSPQVVFEADDHGVATGWSVIVRGKAEVLYGSEEIEEADRAGLYPWLATVKLRYVRIRPTTVSGRRFAFGPEPDAGSVPG
;
A
#
# COMPACT_ATOMS: atom_id res chain seq x y z
N MET A 1 9.37 -19.37 28.35
CA MET A 1 9.66 -18.14 27.59
C MET A 1 11.12 -18.25 27.16
N VAL A 2 11.40 -18.13 25.86
CA VAL A 2 12.77 -18.16 25.35
C VAL A 2 13.46 -16.87 25.79
N ASP A 3 14.63 -16.99 26.40
CA ASP A 3 15.50 -15.85 26.65
C ASP A 3 16.10 -15.43 25.30
N LEU A 4 15.56 -14.35 24.74
CA LEU A 4 15.93 -13.85 23.42
C LEU A 4 17.37 -13.32 23.38
N GLU A 5 17.86 -12.70 24.45
CA GLU A 5 19.27 -12.28 24.52
C GLU A 5 20.20 -13.49 24.51
N GLN A 6 19.82 -14.56 25.23
CA GLN A 6 20.56 -15.82 25.21
C GLN A 6 20.54 -16.47 23.84
N ALA A 7 19.37 -16.57 23.20
CA ALA A 7 19.21 -17.18 21.88
C ALA A 7 20.03 -16.44 20.81
N TRP A 8 20.03 -15.11 20.85
CA TRP A 8 20.89 -14.29 20.00
C TRP A 8 22.36 -14.57 20.23
N ARG A 9 22.81 -14.59 21.49
CA ARG A 9 24.21 -14.88 21.84
C ARG A 9 24.66 -16.25 21.33
N GLU A 10 23.82 -17.27 21.49
CA GLU A 10 24.11 -18.64 21.04
C GLU A 10 24.22 -18.72 19.52
N LEU A 11 23.30 -18.08 18.79
CA LEU A 11 23.35 -17.99 17.33
C LEU A 11 24.65 -17.35 16.85
N LEU A 12 25.02 -16.19 17.40
CA LEU A 12 26.22 -15.45 16.97
C LEU A 12 27.51 -16.19 17.36
N ALA A 13 27.51 -16.89 18.49
CA ALA A 13 28.65 -17.72 18.88
C ALA A 13 28.90 -18.88 17.90
N ARG A 14 27.84 -19.51 17.35
CA ARG A 14 27.99 -20.54 16.30
C ARG A 14 28.62 -19.98 15.02
N LEU A 15 28.34 -18.71 14.74
CA LEU A 15 28.84 -17.99 13.57
C LEU A 15 30.21 -17.34 13.82
N GLY A 16 30.83 -17.57 14.98
CA GLY A 16 32.18 -17.09 15.31
C GLY A 16 32.23 -15.65 15.84
N ALA A 17 31.09 -14.99 16.05
CA ALA A 17 31.00 -13.65 16.63
C ALA A 17 30.75 -13.73 18.15
N THR A 18 31.60 -13.08 18.95
CA THR A 18 31.48 -13.05 20.41
C THR A 18 31.85 -11.68 20.97
N GLY A 19 31.56 -11.45 22.27
CA GLY A 19 31.92 -10.22 22.98
C GLY A 19 30.74 -9.30 23.27
N ASP A 20 31.02 -8.18 23.95
CA ASP A 20 30.00 -7.27 24.46
C ASP A 20 29.17 -6.60 23.36
N VAL A 21 29.77 -6.38 22.18
CA VAL A 21 29.08 -5.81 21.02
C VAL A 21 27.93 -6.71 20.55
N VAL A 22 28.10 -8.03 20.59
CA VAL A 22 27.04 -9.00 20.22
C VAL A 22 25.85 -8.88 21.16
N LEU A 23 26.11 -8.79 22.46
CA LEU A 23 25.06 -8.62 23.48
C LEU A 23 24.34 -7.28 23.34
N ALA A 24 25.07 -6.20 23.05
CA ALA A 24 24.50 -4.88 22.84
C ALA A 24 23.56 -4.87 21.61
N THR A 25 24.01 -5.41 20.47
CA THR A 25 23.18 -5.52 19.25
C THR A 25 21.92 -6.34 19.50
N GLY A 26 22.03 -7.48 20.21
CA GLY A 26 20.86 -8.31 20.54
C GLY A 26 19.83 -7.57 21.39
N ARG A 27 20.27 -6.79 22.38
CA ARG A 27 19.39 -5.94 23.21
C ARG A 27 18.69 -4.87 22.39
N GLU A 28 19.41 -4.22 21.49
CA GLU A 28 18.86 -3.20 20.60
C GLU A 28 17.82 -3.81 19.65
N LEU A 29 18.04 -5.02 19.14
CA LEU A 29 17.04 -5.76 18.37
C LEU A 29 15.80 -6.04 19.21
N VAL A 30 15.92 -6.66 20.38
CA VAL A 30 14.76 -6.94 21.25
C VAL A 30 13.99 -5.65 21.59
N ALA A 31 14.69 -4.54 21.82
CA ALA A 31 14.06 -3.24 22.02
C ALA A 31 13.30 -2.74 20.77
N ALA A 32 13.83 -2.96 19.57
CA ALA A 32 13.17 -2.59 18.31
C ALA A 32 11.81 -3.31 18.15
N TRP A 33 11.73 -4.58 18.58
CA TRP A 33 10.49 -5.38 18.62
C TRP A 33 9.52 -5.00 19.75
N SER A 34 9.94 -4.14 20.69
CA SER A 34 9.19 -3.77 21.88
C SER A 34 8.51 -2.39 21.78
N GLY A 35 8.40 -1.83 20.58
CA GLY A 35 7.79 -0.52 20.33
C GLY A 35 6.33 -0.44 20.80
N PRO A 36 5.88 0.70 21.37
CA PRO A 36 4.55 0.82 21.98
C PRO A 36 3.37 0.72 20.99
N SER A 37 3.62 0.98 19.70
CA SER A 37 2.66 0.81 18.61
C SER A 37 2.57 -0.62 18.08
N ARG A 38 3.54 -1.48 18.39
CA ARG A 38 3.59 -2.87 17.92
C ARG A 38 2.67 -3.73 18.77
N ARG A 39 1.59 -4.21 18.17
CA ARG A 39 0.57 -5.07 18.81
C ARG A 39 0.68 -6.50 18.34
N TYR A 40 0.81 -6.69 17.03
CA TYR A 40 1.06 -7.98 16.39
C TYR A 40 2.55 -8.17 16.16
N HIS A 41 3.23 -7.23 15.49
CA HIS A 41 4.66 -7.29 15.13
C HIS A 41 5.57 -7.01 16.34
N SER A 42 5.45 -7.87 17.34
CA SER A 42 5.97 -7.72 18.70
C SER A 42 7.04 -8.76 19.00
N VAL A 43 7.67 -8.66 20.18
CA VAL A 43 8.57 -9.68 20.74
C VAL A 43 7.96 -11.09 20.70
N GLN A 44 6.63 -11.20 20.89
CA GLN A 44 5.95 -12.49 20.82
C GLN A 44 5.95 -13.05 19.39
N HIS A 45 5.69 -12.23 18.38
CA HIS A 45 5.77 -12.65 16.97
C HIS A 45 7.16 -13.17 16.63
N LEU A 46 8.21 -12.41 16.99
CA LEU A 46 9.59 -12.84 16.80
C LEU A 46 9.89 -14.22 17.43
N GLN A 47 9.45 -14.44 18.68
CA GLN A 47 9.63 -15.74 19.35
C GLN A 47 8.92 -16.89 18.60
N GLU A 48 7.71 -16.63 18.12
CA GLU A 48 6.92 -17.60 17.36
C GLU A 48 7.59 -17.93 16.02
N VAL A 49 8.06 -16.91 15.27
CA VAL A 49 8.78 -17.12 14.01
C VAL A 49 10.08 -17.90 14.23
N LEU A 50 10.90 -17.53 15.22
CA LEU A 50 12.15 -18.24 15.52
C LEU A 50 11.91 -19.72 15.87
N ALA A 51 10.88 -20.01 16.67
CA ALA A 51 10.52 -21.39 16.99
C ALA A 51 10.11 -22.20 15.75
N ARG A 52 9.51 -21.55 14.75
CA ARG A 52 9.08 -22.17 13.50
C ARG A 52 10.23 -22.37 12.52
N VAL A 53 11.19 -21.44 12.49
CA VAL A 53 12.47 -21.64 11.81
C VAL A 53 13.19 -22.86 12.39
N ASP A 54 13.19 -23.03 13.72
CA ASP A 54 13.79 -24.20 14.36
C ASP A 54 13.07 -25.51 14.01
N GLU A 55 11.74 -25.51 13.94
CA GLU A 55 10.94 -26.66 13.50
C GLU A 55 11.22 -27.06 12.05
N LEU A 56 11.51 -26.09 11.19
CA LEU A 56 11.77 -26.25 9.76
C LEU A 56 13.27 -26.28 9.41
N ALA A 57 14.17 -26.33 10.39
CA ALA A 57 15.60 -26.14 10.16
C ALA A 57 16.22 -27.17 9.19
N GLU A 58 15.68 -28.38 9.13
CA GLU A 58 16.12 -29.44 8.19
C GLU A 58 15.71 -29.15 6.73
N ASP A 59 14.68 -28.34 6.52
CA ASP A 59 14.21 -27.93 5.20
C ASP A 59 15.07 -26.79 4.62
N ALA A 60 15.81 -26.04 5.45
CA ALA A 60 16.70 -24.94 5.04
C ALA A 60 18.05 -25.45 4.50
N GLU A 61 18.70 -24.65 3.65
CA GLU A 61 20.09 -24.87 3.23
C GLU A 61 21.06 -24.29 4.27
N ASP A 62 20.78 -23.08 4.77
CA ASP A 62 21.50 -22.42 5.85
C ASP A 62 20.49 -21.93 6.92
N PRO A 63 20.18 -22.74 7.94
CA PRO A 63 19.21 -22.37 8.95
C PRO A 63 19.70 -21.23 9.85
N ASP A 64 21.01 -20.97 9.95
CA ASP A 64 21.52 -19.84 10.74
C ASP A 64 21.34 -18.50 10.00
N ALA A 65 21.50 -18.49 8.67
CA ALA A 65 21.10 -17.36 7.85
C ALA A 65 19.60 -17.05 7.99
N VAL A 66 18.74 -18.08 7.98
CA VAL A 66 17.29 -17.90 8.16
C VAL A 66 16.95 -17.36 9.55
N ARG A 67 17.61 -17.84 10.61
CA ARG A 67 17.44 -17.28 11.97
C ARG A 67 17.82 -15.81 12.03
N LEU A 68 18.96 -15.43 11.46
CA LEU A 68 19.37 -14.03 11.39
C LEU A 68 18.34 -13.18 10.63
N ALA A 69 17.84 -13.66 9.48
CA ALA A 69 16.80 -12.97 8.74
C ALA A 69 15.51 -12.81 9.57
N ALA A 70 15.08 -13.86 10.30
CA ALA A 70 13.93 -13.79 11.19
C ALA A 70 14.08 -12.74 12.30
N TRP A 71 15.28 -12.59 12.88
CA TRP A 71 15.57 -11.53 13.86
C TRP A 71 15.40 -10.12 13.31
N TYR A 72 15.70 -9.92 12.03
CA TYR A 72 15.75 -8.61 11.41
C TYR A 72 14.53 -8.24 10.58
N HIS A 73 13.72 -9.18 10.08
CA HIS A 73 12.75 -8.90 9.01
C HIS A 73 11.79 -7.72 9.31
N ASP A 74 11.26 -7.62 10.53
CA ASP A 74 10.49 -6.45 11.00
C ASP A 74 11.21 -5.66 12.10
N ALA A 75 12.54 -5.70 12.16
CA ALA A 75 13.29 -4.92 13.14
C ALA A 75 13.05 -3.42 12.96
N VAL A 76 12.86 -2.97 11.71
CA VAL A 76 12.24 -1.68 11.38
C VAL A 76 10.77 -1.93 11.05
N TYR A 77 9.86 -1.23 11.72
CA TYR A 77 8.41 -1.35 11.46
C TYR A 77 7.70 -0.05 11.83
N ASN A 78 7.35 0.70 10.80
CA ASN A 78 6.53 1.91 10.86
C ASN A 78 5.17 1.69 10.19
N GLY A 79 4.90 0.49 9.66
CA GLY A 79 3.79 0.21 8.77
C GLY A 79 3.97 0.88 7.40
N ALA A 80 5.23 1.09 7.00
CA ALA A 80 5.61 1.76 5.76
C ALA A 80 6.05 0.74 4.69
N PRO A 81 5.83 1.01 3.39
CA PRO A 81 6.15 0.05 2.31
C PRO A 81 7.63 -0.29 2.14
N ASP A 82 8.53 0.41 2.80
CA ASP A 82 9.98 0.23 2.74
C ASP A 82 10.57 -0.31 4.05
N ASP A 83 9.74 -0.74 5.00
CA ASP A 83 10.18 -1.27 6.28
C ASP A 83 11.10 -2.50 6.10
N GLU A 84 10.81 -3.42 5.18
CA GLU A 84 11.64 -4.60 4.90
C GLU A 84 13.00 -4.20 4.30
N GLU A 85 13.04 -3.18 3.43
CA GLU A 85 14.30 -2.67 2.89
C GLU A 85 15.14 -2.03 4.00
N GLN A 86 14.52 -1.23 4.87
CA GLN A 86 15.20 -0.62 6.00
C GLN A 86 15.71 -1.67 7.00
N SER A 87 14.92 -2.72 7.26
CA SER A 87 15.31 -3.89 8.04
C SER A 87 16.51 -4.61 7.42
N ALA A 88 16.52 -4.81 6.10
CA ALA A 88 17.64 -5.42 5.38
C ALA A 88 18.91 -4.58 5.47
N VAL A 89 18.82 -3.26 5.24
CA VAL A 89 19.97 -2.33 5.37
C VAL A 89 20.51 -2.29 6.81
N LYS A 90 19.61 -2.34 7.80
CA LYS A 90 19.99 -2.44 9.21
C LYS A 90 20.75 -3.75 9.47
N ALA A 91 20.27 -4.89 8.95
CA ALA A 91 20.96 -6.17 9.05
C ALA A 91 22.34 -6.15 8.38
N GLU A 92 22.44 -5.60 7.16
CA GLU A 92 23.71 -5.47 6.44
C GLU A 92 24.75 -4.70 7.25
N THR A 93 24.34 -3.57 7.82
CA THR A 93 25.21 -2.68 8.60
C THR A 93 25.69 -3.37 9.88
N GLU A 94 24.78 -3.94 10.66
CA GLU A 94 25.08 -4.50 11.97
C GLU A 94 25.83 -5.83 11.89
N LEU A 95 25.41 -6.73 11.00
CA LEU A 95 26.07 -8.03 10.86
C LEU A 95 27.48 -7.88 10.28
N ALA A 96 27.71 -6.93 9.37
CA ALA A 96 29.05 -6.59 8.90
C ALA A 96 29.91 -6.00 10.03
N ALA A 97 29.35 -5.13 10.88
CA ALA A 97 30.07 -4.58 12.04
C ALA A 97 30.42 -5.64 13.08
N LEU A 98 29.62 -6.71 13.20
CA LEU A 98 29.89 -7.89 14.01
C LEU A 98 30.93 -8.84 13.38
N GLY A 99 31.41 -8.55 12.16
CA GLY A 99 32.45 -9.31 11.47
C GLY A 99 31.97 -10.59 10.80
N LEU A 100 30.68 -10.72 10.51
CA LEU A 100 30.15 -11.89 9.82
C LEU A 100 30.59 -11.91 8.35
N PRO A 101 30.71 -13.12 7.72
CA PRO A 101 31.13 -13.23 6.33
C PRO A 101 30.21 -12.45 5.37
N PRO A 102 30.75 -11.68 4.40
CA PRO A 102 29.94 -10.88 3.49
C PRO A 102 28.87 -11.67 2.71
N ALA A 103 29.16 -12.93 2.37
CA ALA A 103 28.20 -13.80 1.68
C ALA A 103 26.99 -14.14 2.56
N LEU A 104 27.21 -14.38 3.86
CA LEU A 104 26.12 -14.62 4.82
C LEU A 104 25.29 -13.35 5.02
N VAL A 105 25.94 -12.20 5.18
CA VAL A 105 25.27 -10.90 5.32
C VAL A 105 24.38 -10.62 4.10
N ALA A 106 24.89 -10.85 2.89
CA ALA A 106 24.12 -10.67 1.66
C ALA A 106 22.92 -11.62 1.57
N GLU A 107 23.07 -12.87 1.99
CA GLU A 107 21.96 -13.84 2.02
C GLU A 107 20.89 -13.43 3.04
N VAL A 108 21.26 -13.02 4.24
CA VAL A 108 20.32 -12.51 5.25
C VAL A 108 19.52 -11.33 4.71
N ALA A 109 20.18 -10.37 4.07
CA ALA A 109 19.53 -9.19 3.51
C ALA A 109 18.60 -9.55 2.34
N ARG A 110 18.99 -10.51 1.49
CA ARG A 110 18.13 -11.04 0.42
C ARG A 110 16.87 -11.70 0.99
N LEU A 111 17.02 -12.50 2.04
CA LEU A 111 15.91 -13.20 2.70
C LEU A 111 14.92 -12.21 3.31
N ILE A 112 15.40 -11.17 3.99
CA ILE A 112 14.55 -10.09 4.53
C ILE A 112 13.80 -9.40 3.39
N ARG A 113 14.46 -8.99 2.31
CA ARG A 113 13.78 -8.33 1.18
C ARG A 113 12.72 -9.21 0.51
N MET A 114 12.87 -10.54 0.57
CA MET A 114 11.92 -11.50 0.02
C MET A 114 10.60 -11.54 0.81
N THR A 115 10.61 -11.20 2.11
CA THR A 115 9.39 -11.20 2.95
C THR A 115 8.35 -10.17 2.50
N VAL A 116 8.74 -9.15 1.72
CA VAL A 116 7.78 -8.21 1.08
C VAL A 116 6.68 -8.95 0.31
N ARG A 117 7.03 -10.08 -0.32
CA ARG A 117 6.08 -10.86 -1.15
C ARG A 117 5.85 -12.29 -0.66
N HIS A 118 6.74 -12.82 0.18
CA HIS A 118 6.77 -14.23 0.55
C HIS A 118 6.67 -15.16 -0.67
N ASP A 119 7.45 -14.85 -1.72
CA ASP A 119 7.43 -15.57 -3.00
C ASP A 119 8.85 -16.10 -3.31
N PRO A 120 9.35 -17.07 -2.54
CA PRO A 120 10.64 -17.69 -2.78
C PRO A 120 10.62 -18.47 -4.10
N GLY A 121 11.77 -18.49 -4.79
CA GLY A 121 11.94 -19.31 -5.97
C GLY A 121 11.80 -20.81 -5.66
N PRO A 122 11.52 -21.67 -6.66
CA PRO A 122 11.26 -23.09 -6.45
C PRO A 122 12.42 -23.87 -5.80
N GLU A 123 13.66 -23.38 -5.97
CA GLU A 123 14.87 -23.95 -5.36
C GLU A 123 15.36 -23.17 -4.13
N ASP A 124 14.68 -22.07 -3.75
CA ASP A 124 15.07 -21.20 -2.64
C ASP A 124 14.60 -21.79 -1.30
N ARG A 125 15.37 -22.74 -0.79
CA ARG A 125 15.08 -23.47 0.45
C ARG A 125 15.08 -22.55 1.68
N ASN A 126 16.01 -21.60 1.75
CA ASN A 126 16.08 -20.63 2.84
C ASN A 126 14.86 -19.70 2.83
N GLY A 127 14.51 -19.17 1.66
CA GLY A 127 13.34 -18.30 1.50
C GLY A 127 12.02 -19.04 1.77
N ALA A 128 11.93 -20.31 1.38
CA ALA A 128 10.79 -21.17 1.71
C ALA A 128 10.63 -21.33 3.23
N VAL A 129 11.72 -21.60 3.97
CA VAL A 129 11.65 -21.73 5.43
C VAL A 129 11.28 -20.41 6.10
N LEU A 130 11.88 -19.28 5.69
CA LEU A 130 11.55 -17.98 6.27
C LEU A 130 10.08 -17.60 6.03
N SER A 131 9.60 -17.76 4.79
CA SER A 131 8.22 -17.46 4.42
C SER A 131 7.24 -18.31 5.20
N ASP A 132 7.50 -19.62 5.30
CA ASP A 132 6.64 -20.54 6.04
C ASP A 132 6.63 -20.25 7.53
N ALA A 133 7.80 -19.93 8.11
CA ALA A 133 7.91 -19.61 9.53
C ALA A 133 7.13 -18.35 9.89
N ASP A 134 7.24 -17.29 9.08
CA ASP A 134 6.53 -16.03 9.30
C ASP A 134 5.02 -16.14 9.08
N LEU A 135 4.60 -16.82 7.99
CA LEU A 135 3.20 -17.05 7.68
C LEU A 135 2.54 -18.13 8.56
N SER A 136 3.29 -18.87 9.36
CA SER A 136 2.75 -19.96 10.20
C SER A 136 1.71 -19.49 11.21
N SER A 137 1.70 -18.19 11.55
CA SER A 137 0.70 -17.57 12.42
C SER A 137 -0.72 -17.66 11.83
N LEU A 138 -0.85 -17.86 10.51
CA LEU A 138 -2.13 -18.11 9.86
C LEU A 138 -2.75 -19.45 10.29
N ALA A 139 -1.93 -20.42 10.68
CA ALA A 139 -2.34 -21.78 11.04
C ALA A 139 -2.44 -22.04 12.55
N VAL A 140 -2.47 -20.99 13.37
CA VAL A 140 -2.77 -21.11 14.81
C VAL A 140 -4.23 -21.47 15.04
N ASP A 141 -4.60 -21.77 16.29
CA ASP A 141 -5.99 -22.05 16.62
C ASP A 141 -6.91 -20.85 16.31
N PRO A 142 -8.20 -21.07 15.99
CA PRO A 142 -9.09 -19.99 15.53
C PRO A 142 -9.33 -18.85 16.53
N GLU A 143 -9.14 -19.07 17.82
CA GLU A 143 -9.24 -18.00 18.82
C GLU A 143 -8.00 -17.12 18.78
N ARG A 144 -6.82 -17.74 18.77
CA ARG A 144 -5.54 -17.05 18.60
C ARG A 144 -5.46 -16.29 17.28
N TYR A 145 -5.94 -16.87 16.18
CA TYR A 145 -5.97 -16.21 14.87
C TYR A 145 -6.82 -14.93 14.90
N ARG A 146 -7.98 -14.97 15.58
CA ARG A 146 -8.84 -13.79 15.78
C ARG A 146 -8.16 -12.73 16.63
N ALA A 147 -7.45 -13.12 17.68
CA ALA A 147 -6.66 -12.20 18.50
C ALA A 147 -5.55 -11.53 17.68
N ASN A 148 -4.83 -12.30 16.86
CA ASN A 148 -3.81 -11.80 15.93
C ASN A 148 -4.41 -10.79 14.95
N SER A 149 -5.54 -11.12 14.31
CA SER A 149 -6.23 -10.22 13.39
C SER A 149 -6.65 -8.90 14.05
N ALA A 150 -7.14 -8.96 15.30
CA ALA A 150 -7.50 -7.77 16.07
C ALA A 150 -6.27 -6.94 16.46
N ALA A 151 -5.14 -7.59 16.78
CA ALA A 151 -3.88 -6.91 17.04
C ALA A 151 -3.36 -6.18 15.78
N ILE A 152 -3.43 -6.83 14.60
CA ILE A 152 -3.12 -6.18 13.32
C ILE A 152 -4.03 -4.97 13.11
N ARG A 153 -5.36 -5.11 13.26
CA ARG A 153 -6.29 -3.97 13.16
C ARG A 153 -5.90 -2.81 14.07
N ALA A 154 -5.42 -3.09 15.29
CA ALA A 154 -5.01 -2.08 16.26
C ALA A 154 -3.75 -1.28 15.83
N GLU A 155 -2.85 -1.86 15.05
CA GLU A 155 -1.69 -1.15 14.48
C GLU A 155 -2.14 -0.17 13.38
N TYR A 156 -3.19 -0.51 12.65
CA TYR A 156 -3.74 0.29 11.55
C TYR A 156 -4.90 1.20 11.96
N LEU A 157 -5.10 1.55 13.24
CA LEU A 157 -6.23 2.40 13.69
C LEU A 157 -6.32 3.76 12.96
N HIS A 158 -5.21 4.25 12.43
CA HIS A 158 -5.14 5.45 11.61
C HIS A 158 -5.77 5.28 10.21
N ILE A 159 -6.00 4.04 9.77
CA ILE A 159 -6.72 3.71 8.54
C ILE A 159 -8.23 3.55 8.85
N PRO A 160 -9.12 4.22 8.10
CA PRO A 160 -10.57 4.08 8.27
C PRO A 160 -11.04 2.63 8.15
N ASP A 161 -12.04 2.23 8.95
CA ASP A 161 -12.50 0.82 9.06
C ASP A 161 -12.88 0.21 7.71
N LEU A 162 -13.64 0.93 6.90
CA LEU A 162 -14.06 0.45 5.57
C LEU A 162 -12.85 0.17 4.66
N VAL A 163 -11.84 1.05 4.71
CA VAL A 163 -10.62 0.93 3.89
C VAL A 163 -9.78 -0.24 4.38
N PHE A 164 -9.55 -0.35 5.68
CA PHE A 164 -8.81 -1.47 6.28
C PHE A 164 -9.48 -2.80 5.96
N ARG A 165 -10.80 -2.90 6.17
CA ARG A 165 -11.58 -4.11 5.92
C ARG A 165 -11.53 -4.55 4.47
N THR A 166 -11.71 -3.61 3.54
CA THR A 166 -11.67 -3.90 2.10
C THR A 166 -10.26 -4.34 1.69
N GLY A 167 -9.22 -3.64 2.14
CA GLY A 167 -7.83 -4.03 1.88
C GLY A 167 -7.49 -5.41 2.46
N ARG A 168 -7.88 -5.68 3.70
CA ARG A 168 -7.67 -6.97 4.38
C ARG A 168 -8.39 -8.11 3.65
N ALA A 169 -9.62 -7.89 3.19
CA ALA A 169 -10.34 -8.88 2.40
C ALA A 169 -9.61 -9.23 1.09
N VAL A 170 -9.06 -8.22 0.39
CA VAL A 170 -8.27 -8.44 -0.85
C VAL A 170 -6.98 -9.22 -0.59
N VAL A 171 -6.26 -8.92 0.49
CA VAL A 171 -5.06 -9.69 0.90
C VAL A 171 -5.45 -11.15 1.14
N ILE A 172 -6.52 -11.39 1.90
CA ILE A 172 -6.99 -12.74 2.20
C ILE A 172 -7.45 -13.48 0.94
N GLU A 173 -8.17 -12.82 0.04
CA GLU A 173 -8.59 -13.39 -1.25
C GLU A 173 -7.38 -13.79 -2.10
N THR A 174 -6.34 -12.96 -2.12
CA THR A 174 -5.08 -13.23 -2.84
C THR A 174 -4.38 -14.46 -2.27
N LEU A 175 -4.27 -14.55 -0.95
CA LEU A 175 -3.72 -15.72 -0.26
C LEU A 175 -4.54 -16.98 -0.55
N LEU A 176 -5.87 -16.92 -0.45
CA LEU A 176 -6.75 -18.05 -0.73
C LEU A 176 -6.70 -18.49 -2.20
N ALA A 177 -6.46 -17.57 -3.14
CA ALA A 177 -6.30 -17.86 -4.56
C ALA A 177 -4.94 -18.47 -4.92
N ALA A 178 -3.91 -18.27 -4.08
CA ALA A 178 -2.62 -18.89 -4.27
C ALA A 178 -2.73 -20.41 -4.26
N ARG A 179 -1.92 -21.09 -5.10
CA ARG A 179 -1.90 -22.56 -5.19
C ARG A 179 -1.54 -23.20 -3.85
N SER A 180 -0.67 -22.55 -3.08
CA SER A 180 -0.19 -22.97 -1.77
C SER A 180 0.13 -21.72 -0.96
N LEU A 181 -0.17 -21.75 0.34
CA LEU A 181 0.26 -20.71 1.29
C LEU A 181 1.68 -20.99 1.79
N PHE A 182 2.03 -22.27 1.90
CA PHE A 182 3.33 -22.72 2.40
C PHE A 182 4.18 -23.40 1.31
N PHE A 183 5.50 -23.26 1.39
CA PHE A 183 6.50 -23.66 0.40
C PHE A 183 7.27 -24.93 0.79
N THR A 184 7.51 -25.16 2.08
CA THR A 184 8.11 -26.41 2.57
C THR A 184 7.10 -27.55 2.52
N VAL A 185 7.58 -28.79 2.41
CA VAL A 185 6.71 -29.97 2.50
C VAL A 185 6.08 -30.07 3.89
N THR A 186 6.86 -29.75 4.93
CA THR A 186 6.44 -29.77 6.33
C THR A 186 5.34 -28.73 6.57
N GLY A 187 5.54 -27.48 6.17
CA GLY A 187 4.57 -26.39 6.30
C GLY A 187 3.25 -26.70 5.59
N ARG A 188 3.31 -27.13 4.32
CA ARG A 188 2.09 -27.54 3.59
C ARG A 188 1.29 -28.62 4.30
N ARG A 189 1.98 -29.65 4.82
CA ARG A 189 1.31 -30.78 5.49
C ARG A 189 0.70 -30.40 6.84
N ARG A 190 1.33 -29.49 7.57
CA ARG A 190 0.93 -29.16 8.94
C ARG A 190 -0.01 -27.97 9.03
N TRP A 191 0.11 -26.99 8.12
CA TRP A 191 -0.46 -25.65 8.33
C TRP A 191 -1.44 -25.20 7.25
N GLU A 192 -1.36 -25.74 6.03
CA GLU A 192 -2.14 -25.26 4.88
C GLU A 192 -3.65 -25.31 5.12
N GLU A 193 -4.17 -26.44 5.61
CA GLU A 193 -5.60 -26.63 5.85
C GLU A 193 -6.13 -25.63 6.89
N THR A 194 -5.51 -25.61 8.08
CA THR A 194 -5.90 -24.70 9.17
C THR A 194 -5.77 -23.23 8.77
N ALA A 195 -4.71 -22.85 8.06
CA ALA A 195 -4.54 -21.47 7.58
C ALA A 195 -5.66 -21.06 6.61
N ARG A 196 -6.02 -21.93 5.67
CA ARG A 196 -7.12 -21.66 4.72
C ARG A 196 -8.47 -21.56 5.42
N GLU A 197 -8.72 -22.41 6.41
CA GLU A 197 -9.95 -22.34 7.23
C GLU A 197 -10.04 -21.01 7.99
N ASN A 198 -8.95 -20.59 8.64
CA ASN A 198 -8.88 -19.33 9.36
C ASN A 198 -9.08 -18.12 8.43
N LEU A 199 -8.38 -18.09 7.29
CA LEU A 199 -8.51 -17.05 6.27
C LEU A 199 -9.93 -16.98 5.71
N ALA A 200 -10.54 -18.12 5.37
CA ALA A 200 -11.91 -18.17 4.86
C ALA A 200 -12.93 -17.68 5.90
N ALA A 201 -12.75 -18.04 7.17
CA ALA A 201 -13.59 -17.58 8.26
C ALA A 201 -13.44 -16.08 8.53
N GLU A 202 -12.23 -15.51 8.42
CA GLU A 202 -12.03 -14.06 8.47
C GLU A 202 -12.70 -13.36 7.29
N LEU A 203 -12.49 -13.83 6.07
CA LEU A 203 -13.10 -13.25 4.86
C LEU A 203 -14.64 -13.22 4.95
N ALA A 204 -15.25 -14.30 5.44
CA ALA A 204 -16.69 -14.37 5.63
C ALA A 204 -17.19 -13.30 6.62
N ARG A 205 -16.48 -13.08 7.74
CA ARG A 205 -16.81 -12.03 8.72
C ARG A 205 -16.65 -10.63 8.15
N LEU A 206 -15.54 -10.35 7.46
CA LEU A 206 -15.30 -9.05 6.83
C LEU A 206 -16.39 -8.70 5.81
N ARG A 207 -16.91 -9.69 5.08
CA ARG A 207 -18.02 -9.51 4.14
C ARG A 207 -19.37 -9.35 4.84
N ALA A 208 -19.65 -10.13 5.89
CA ALA A 208 -20.89 -10.05 6.66
C ALA A 208 -21.05 -8.68 7.35
N GLU A 209 -19.98 -8.17 7.97
CA GLU A 209 -19.95 -6.84 8.58
C GLU A 209 -20.14 -5.72 7.53
N GLY A 210 -19.89 -6.00 6.26
CA GLY A 210 -20.18 -5.07 5.15
C GLY A 210 -21.62 -5.11 4.68
N ALA A 211 -22.30 -6.24 4.83
CA ALA A 211 -23.71 -6.42 4.50
C ALA A 211 -24.64 -5.92 5.62
N ASP A 212 -24.21 -6.03 6.89
CA ASP A 212 -25.02 -5.64 8.05
C ASP A 212 -25.15 -4.13 8.24
N GLY A 213 -24.42 -3.32 7.48
CA GLY A 213 -24.55 -1.87 7.54
C GLY A 213 -24.46 -1.37 8.99
N THR A 214 -23.25 -1.06 9.44
CA THR A 214 -23.16 0.29 9.98
C THR A 214 -23.61 1.18 8.82
N ALA A 215 -24.91 1.51 8.82
CA ALA A 215 -25.37 2.70 8.16
C ALA A 215 -24.28 3.71 8.48
N ALA A 216 -23.56 4.19 7.47
CA ALA A 216 -22.87 5.45 7.61
C ALA A 216 -23.88 6.31 8.36
N GLU A 217 -23.55 6.76 9.58
CA GLU A 217 -24.46 7.60 10.36
C GLU A 217 -25.04 8.57 9.33
N PRO A 218 -26.38 8.60 9.16
CA PRO A 218 -26.98 9.34 8.06
C PRO A 218 -26.31 10.69 8.08
N VAL A 219 -25.57 11.02 7.01
CA VAL A 219 -24.85 12.29 6.89
C VAL A 219 -25.89 13.30 7.31
N PRO A 220 -25.71 13.99 8.46
CA PRO A 220 -26.78 14.77 9.03
C PRO A 220 -27.27 15.65 7.91
N ALA A 221 -28.57 15.56 7.62
CA ALA A 221 -29.16 16.34 6.55
C ALA A 221 -28.66 17.76 6.77
N ILE A 222 -28.00 18.32 5.77
CA ILE A 222 -27.60 19.71 5.81
C ILE A 222 -28.92 20.49 5.73
N GLU A 223 -29.61 20.64 6.87
CA GLU A 223 -30.96 21.23 6.95
C GLU A 223 -30.94 22.72 6.61
N ALA A 224 -29.76 23.35 6.68
CA ALA A 224 -29.51 24.71 6.24
C ALA A 224 -28.84 24.70 4.87
N VAL A 225 -29.46 25.28 3.84
CA VAL A 225 -28.75 25.65 2.60
C VAL A 225 -27.49 26.41 2.99
N VAL A 226 -26.31 25.80 2.86
CA VAL A 226 -25.04 26.47 3.14
C VAL A 226 -24.74 27.28 1.89
N PRO A 227 -24.80 28.63 1.93
CA PRO A 227 -24.47 29.43 0.78
C PRO A 227 -23.03 29.14 0.36
N TRP A 228 -22.80 29.01 -0.94
CA TRP A 228 -21.47 28.75 -1.51
C TRP A 228 -20.48 29.79 -0.98
N ARG A 229 -19.52 29.34 -0.16
CA ARG A 229 -18.49 30.22 0.40
C ARG A 229 -17.63 30.75 -0.74
N GLY A 230 -17.69 32.06 -0.98
CA GLY A 230 -16.99 32.70 -2.10
C GLY A 230 -17.81 32.82 -3.38
N ALA A 231 -19.13 32.60 -3.33
CA ALA A 231 -20.00 32.89 -4.47
C ALA A 231 -19.72 34.32 -5.00
N PRO A 232 -19.52 34.48 -6.32
CA PRO A 232 -19.38 35.82 -6.89
C PRO A 232 -20.64 36.60 -6.56
N THR A 233 -20.49 37.80 -6.00
CA THR A 233 -21.61 38.73 -5.84
C THR A 233 -22.20 39.01 -7.22
N GLN A 234 -23.52 39.25 -7.32
CA GLN A 234 -24.16 39.65 -8.59
C GLN A 234 -23.41 40.79 -9.31
N ALA A 235 -22.70 41.64 -8.56
CA ALA A 235 -21.88 42.72 -9.08
C ALA A 235 -20.51 42.30 -9.70
N LYS A 236 -20.02 41.08 -9.46
CA LYS A 236 -18.78 40.51 -10.02
C LYS A 236 -19.01 39.63 -11.26
N MET A 237 -20.26 39.34 -11.58
CA MET A 237 -20.64 38.62 -12.80
C MET A 237 -20.78 39.67 -13.90
N ALA A 238 -19.70 39.95 -14.64
CA ALA A 238 -19.82 40.78 -15.83
C ALA A 238 -20.82 40.09 -16.78
N PRO A 239 -21.77 40.82 -17.39
CA PRO A 239 -22.61 40.24 -18.42
C PRO A 239 -21.68 39.73 -19.53
N VAL A 240 -21.97 38.53 -20.04
CA VAL A 240 -21.38 38.07 -21.30
C VAL A 240 -21.85 39.07 -22.36
N THR A 241 -21.02 40.06 -22.67
CA THR A 241 -21.39 41.19 -23.54
C THR A 241 -21.43 40.81 -25.01
N ASN A 242 -21.11 39.55 -25.35
CA ASN A 242 -21.14 39.04 -26.70
C ASN A 242 -21.93 37.73 -26.79
N PRO A 243 -23.10 37.69 -27.45
CA PRO A 243 -23.91 36.47 -27.62
C PRO A 243 -23.21 35.35 -28.40
N ASP A 244 -22.05 35.62 -29.02
CA ASP A 244 -21.20 34.63 -29.69
C ASP A 244 -20.20 33.92 -28.76
N GLU A 245 -19.99 34.40 -27.52
CA GLU A 245 -19.16 33.69 -26.53
C GLU A 245 -19.95 32.53 -25.91
N GLN A 246 -19.69 31.32 -26.40
CA GLN A 246 -20.29 30.11 -25.84
C GLN A 246 -19.84 29.94 -24.37
N PRO A 247 -20.76 29.78 -23.41
CA PRO A 247 -20.41 29.66 -21.99
C PRO A 247 -19.61 28.39 -21.67
N ILE A 248 -19.58 27.43 -22.61
CA ILE A 248 -18.77 26.23 -22.57
C ILE A 248 -17.99 26.14 -23.88
N THR A 249 -16.67 26.16 -23.80
CA THR A 249 -15.77 25.95 -24.94
C THR A 249 -15.14 24.57 -24.84
N VAL A 250 -15.21 23.77 -25.90
CA VAL A 250 -14.47 22.50 -26.00
C VAL A 250 -13.01 22.82 -26.28
N LEU A 251 -12.12 22.25 -25.47
CA LEU A 251 -10.68 22.47 -25.61
C LEU A 251 -10.08 21.52 -26.63
N SER A 252 -9.05 21.98 -27.32
CA SER A 252 -8.17 21.09 -28.07
C SER A 252 -7.40 20.15 -27.15
N ASP A 253 -6.83 19.08 -27.72
CA ASP A 253 -5.97 18.16 -26.97
C ASP A 253 -4.79 18.90 -26.33
N ASP A 254 -4.12 19.78 -27.08
CA ASP A 254 -2.95 20.51 -26.58
C ASP A 254 -3.31 21.44 -25.42
N GLU A 255 -4.40 22.21 -25.52
CA GLU A 255 -4.89 23.01 -24.41
C GLU A 255 -5.24 22.17 -23.18
N SER A 256 -5.77 20.96 -23.39
CA SER A 256 -6.11 20.05 -22.30
C SER A 256 -4.86 19.53 -21.58
N TRP A 257 -3.79 19.21 -22.32
CA TRP A 257 -2.52 18.79 -21.72
C TRP A 257 -1.79 19.93 -21.02
N ASP A 258 -1.86 21.15 -21.55
CA ASP A 258 -1.29 22.33 -20.91
C ASP A 258 -1.96 22.61 -19.55
N LEU A 259 -3.28 22.50 -19.48
CA LEU A 259 -4.02 22.63 -18.22
C LEU A 259 -3.69 21.51 -17.23
N LEU A 260 -3.62 20.25 -17.71
CA LEU A 260 -3.20 19.12 -16.88
C LEU A 260 -1.78 19.28 -16.32
N ALA A 261 -0.85 19.80 -17.12
CA ALA A 261 0.53 20.03 -16.69
C ALA A 261 0.66 21.13 -15.62
N GLY A 262 -0.30 22.06 -15.58
CA GLY A 262 -0.39 23.11 -14.56
C GLY A 262 -1.09 22.69 -13.26
N ALA A 263 -1.77 21.55 -13.24
CA ALA A 263 -2.49 21.04 -12.07
C ALA A 263 -1.65 20.03 -11.28
N ALA A 264 -1.76 20.09 -9.94
CA ALA A 264 -1.02 19.21 -9.05
C ALA A 264 -1.86 18.08 -8.45
N LEU A 265 -3.19 18.19 -8.50
CA LEU A 265 -4.15 17.27 -7.90
C LEU A 265 -5.19 16.85 -8.93
N GLY A 266 -5.53 15.56 -8.95
CA GLY A 266 -6.64 15.06 -9.73
C GLY A 266 -7.33 13.87 -9.07
N ARG A 267 -8.39 13.39 -9.71
CA ARG A 267 -9.28 12.33 -9.26
C ARG A 267 -9.11 11.13 -10.18
N PHE A 268 -8.46 10.10 -9.66
CA PHE A 268 -8.31 8.80 -10.32
C PHE A 268 -9.53 7.92 -10.02
N VAL A 269 -10.22 7.47 -11.05
CA VAL A 269 -11.43 6.64 -10.96
C VAL A 269 -11.13 5.26 -11.56
N ALA A 270 -11.34 4.23 -10.76
CA ALA A 270 -11.15 2.84 -11.16
C ALA A 270 -12.31 1.97 -10.65
N VAL A 271 -12.55 0.84 -11.32
CA VAL A 271 -13.54 -0.14 -10.86
C VAL A 271 -12.85 -1.15 -9.94
N VAL A 272 -13.28 -1.20 -8.69
CA VAL A 272 -12.78 -2.11 -7.66
C VAL A 272 -13.96 -2.96 -7.19
N ALA A 273 -13.83 -4.29 -7.27
CA ALA A 273 -14.91 -5.23 -6.90
C ALA A 273 -16.28 -4.93 -7.54
N GLY A 274 -16.26 -4.45 -8.79
CA GLY A 274 -17.48 -4.10 -9.55
C GLY A 274 -18.10 -2.74 -9.20
N GLN A 275 -17.49 -1.96 -8.30
CA GLN A 275 -17.93 -0.62 -7.93
C GLN A 275 -16.94 0.45 -8.41
N PRO A 276 -17.41 1.60 -8.92
CA PRO A 276 -16.54 2.72 -9.25
C PRO A 276 -16.05 3.40 -7.98
N GLU A 277 -14.73 3.48 -7.83
CA GLU A 277 -14.05 4.15 -6.73
C GLU A 277 -13.31 5.38 -7.24
N ILE A 278 -13.30 6.46 -6.45
CA ILE A 278 -12.62 7.72 -6.78
C ILE A 278 -11.54 8.05 -5.75
N PHE A 279 -10.36 8.38 -6.23
CA PHE A 279 -9.18 8.60 -5.42
C PHE A 279 -8.51 9.93 -5.74
N PRO A 280 -8.35 10.85 -4.77
CA PRO A 280 -7.49 12.00 -4.97
C PRO A 280 -6.03 11.53 -5.07
N VAL A 281 -5.33 11.98 -6.10
CA VAL A 281 -3.92 11.67 -6.35
C VAL A 281 -3.17 12.92 -6.83
N ASN A 282 -1.95 13.09 -6.34
CA ASN A 282 -1.01 14.02 -6.95
C ASN A 282 -0.45 13.38 -8.20
N PHE A 283 -0.30 14.16 -9.27
CA PHE A 283 0.14 13.63 -10.55
C PHE A 283 1.07 14.61 -11.27
N VAL A 284 1.71 14.11 -12.33
CA VAL A 284 2.48 14.91 -13.28
C VAL A 284 2.19 14.43 -14.69
N VAL A 285 2.30 15.33 -15.66
CA VAL A 285 2.25 15.00 -17.09
C VAL A 285 3.66 14.66 -17.58
N GLN A 286 3.84 13.49 -18.17
CA GLN A 286 5.08 13.10 -18.86
C GLN A 286 4.72 12.44 -20.19
N ASN A 287 5.27 12.92 -21.31
CA ASN A 287 5.07 12.32 -22.64
C ASN A 287 3.59 12.12 -23.02
N ARG A 288 2.71 13.09 -22.69
CA ARG A 288 1.24 13.00 -22.85
C ARG A 288 0.64 11.76 -22.18
N THR A 289 1.22 11.37 -21.05
CA THR A 289 0.67 10.40 -20.10
C THR A 289 0.59 11.05 -18.73
N LEU A 290 -0.23 10.48 -17.84
CA LEU A 290 -0.30 10.90 -16.46
C LEU A 290 0.49 9.92 -15.60
N LEU A 291 1.32 10.45 -14.71
CA LEU A 291 2.04 9.66 -13.72
C LEU A 291 1.60 10.08 -12.33
N PHE A 292 1.32 9.10 -11.48
CA PHE A 292 1.21 9.33 -10.05
C PHE A 292 1.90 8.22 -9.28
N ARG A 293 2.34 8.55 -8.06
CA ARG A 293 2.90 7.58 -7.12
C ARG A 293 1.81 7.03 -6.21
N THR A 294 1.81 5.71 -5.98
CA THR A 294 0.93 5.03 -5.03
C THR A 294 1.72 4.06 -4.15
N ALA A 295 1.22 3.85 -2.92
CA ALA A 295 1.60 2.71 -2.09
C ALA A 295 0.72 1.50 -2.45
N GLU A 296 1.02 0.32 -1.89
CA GLU A 296 0.13 -0.84 -1.96
C GLU A 296 -1.25 -0.51 -1.36
N GLY A 297 -2.33 -1.04 -1.96
CA GLY A 297 -3.71 -0.76 -1.54
C GLY A 297 -4.70 -0.62 -2.71
N THR A 298 -5.94 -0.20 -2.41
CA THR A 298 -7.07 -0.14 -3.38
C THR A 298 -6.81 0.73 -4.62
N LYS A 299 -5.94 1.74 -4.52
CA LYS A 299 -5.52 2.57 -5.67
C LYS A 299 -4.68 1.79 -6.69
N LEU A 300 -3.73 1.00 -6.20
CA LEU A 300 -2.90 0.12 -7.02
C LEU A 300 -3.74 -1.05 -7.57
N PHE A 301 -4.67 -1.57 -6.77
CA PHE A 301 -5.61 -2.62 -7.19
C PHE A 301 -6.53 -2.14 -8.32
N GLY A 302 -7.13 -0.94 -8.20
CA GLY A 302 -7.93 -0.35 -9.27
C GLY A 302 -7.16 -0.14 -10.57
N ALA A 303 -5.88 0.26 -10.48
CA ALA A 303 -4.98 0.38 -11.62
C ALA A 303 -4.56 -0.97 -12.23
N SER A 304 -4.50 -2.05 -11.44
CA SER A 304 -4.02 -3.38 -11.87
C SER A 304 -5.14 -4.30 -12.38
N THR A 305 -6.37 -4.16 -11.84
CA THR A 305 -7.50 -5.08 -12.08
C THR A 305 -8.46 -4.58 -13.18
N SER A 306 -8.55 -3.26 -13.38
CA SER A 306 -9.31 -2.67 -14.50
C SER A 306 -8.35 -1.88 -15.39
N PRO A 307 -7.96 -2.41 -16.57
CA PRO A 307 -7.11 -1.66 -17.48
C PRO A 307 -7.84 -0.47 -18.10
N GLN A 308 -9.10 -0.21 -17.77
CA GLN A 308 -9.77 1.03 -18.14
C GLN A 308 -10.07 1.86 -16.89
N VAL A 309 -9.55 3.08 -16.91
CA VAL A 309 -9.66 4.06 -15.83
C VAL A 309 -10.14 5.39 -16.40
N VAL A 310 -10.68 6.22 -15.51
CA VAL A 310 -11.00 7.62 -15.80
C VAL A 310 -10.20 8.48 -14.84
N PHE A 311 -9.67 9.59 -15.32
CA PHE A 311 -8.99 10.58 -14.50
C PHE A 311 -9.59 11.95 -14.79
N GLU A 312 -9.80 12.75 -13.76
CA GLU A 312 -10.23 14.14 -13.90
C GLU A 312 -9.29 15.07 -13.13
N ALA A 313 -8.92 16.18 -13.76
CA ALA A 313 -8.45 17.36 -13.05
C ALA A 313 -9.30 18.56 -13.48
N ASP A 314 -9.53 19.47 -12.54
CA ASP A 314 -10.28 20.70 -12.73
C ASP A 314 -9.66 21.78 -11.85
N ASP A 315 -9.90 23.03 -12.23
CA ASP A 315 -9.65 24.20 -11.40
C ASP A 315 -10.60 25.33 -11.80
N HIS A 316 -10.80 26.29 -10.91
CA HIS A 316 -11.61 27.46 -11.21
C HIS A 316 -11.12 28.72 -10.50
N GLY A 317 -11.24 29.82 -11.23
CA GLY A 317 -11.10 31.17 -10.68
C GLY A 317 -12.46 31.76 -10.31
N VAL A 318 -12.50 33.09 -10.30
CA VAL A 318 -13.71 33.87 -10.00
C VAL A 318 -14.66 33.97 -11.19
N ALA A 319 -14.13 33.94 -12.42
CA ALA A 319 -14.89 34.21 -13.65
C ALA A 319 -14.87 33.05 -14.65
N THR A 320 -13.98 32.08 -14.48
CA THR A 320 -13.82 30.95 -15.39
C THR A 320 -13.41 29.70 -14.62
N GLY A 321 -13.69 28.54 -15.19
CA GLY A 321 -13.18 27.26 -14.72
C GLY A 321 -12.87 26.33 -15.88
N TRP A 322 -12.24 25.21 -15.59
CA TRP A 322 -11.99 24.18 -16.59
C TRP A 322 -12.04 22.79 -15.96
N SER A 323 -12.35 21.78 -16.75
CA SER A 323 -12.24 20.37 -16.38
C SER A 323 -11.68 19.60 -17.57
N VAL A 324 -10.70 18.74 -17.30
CA VAL A 324 -10.13 17.82 -18.27
C VAL A 324 -10.33 16.40 -17.76
N ILE A 325 -10.98 15.58 -18.58
CA ILE A 325 -11.21 14.17 -18.33
C ILE A 325 -10.34 13.36 -19.28
N VAL A 326 -9.56 12.45 -18.71
CA VAL A 326 -8.75 11.46 -19.43
C VAL A 326 -9.34 10.09 -19.20
N ARG A 327 -9.72 9.41 -20.29
CA ARG A 327 -10.03 7.98 -20.28
C ARG A 327 -8.79 7.27 -20.80
N GLY A 328 -8.41 6.17 -20.17
CA GLY A 328 -7.16 5.52 -20.54
C GLY A 328 -6.93 4.20 -19.87
N LYS A 329 -5.73 3.67 -20.08
CA LYS A 329 -5.25 2.46 -19.41
C LYS A 329 -4.24 2.81 -18.34
N ALA A 330 -4.47 2.31 -17.13
CA ALA A 330 -3.50 2.39 -16.05
C ALA A 330 -2.55 1.20 -16.13
N GLU A 331 -1.26 1.47 -16.00
CA GLU A 331 -0.19 0.48 -15.96
C GLU A 331 0.67 0.77 -14.73
N VAL A 332 0.92 -0.25 -13.91
CA VAL A 332 1.89 -0.16 -12.82
C VAL A 332 3.28 -0.38 -13.42
N LEU A 333 4.22 0.52 -13.17
CA LEU A 333 5.60 0.41 -13.63
C LEU A 333 6.40 -0.47 -12.66
N TYR A 334 7.10 -1.47 -13.19
CA TYR A 334 7.88 -2.43 -12.42
C TYR A 334 9.37 -2.46 -12.83
N GLY A 335 9.72 -2.03 -14.03
CA GLY A 335 11.10 -2.05 -14.53
C GLY A 335 11.95 -0.89 -14.00
N SER A 336 13.22 -1.15 -13.68
CA SER A 336 14.16 -0.12 -13.17
C SER A 336 14.33 1.06 -14.14
N GLU A 337 14.42 0.81 -15.44
CA GLU A 337 14.56 1.85 -16.46
C GLU A 337 13.30 2.75 -16.58
N GLU A 338 12.11 2.15 -16.48
CA GLU A 338 10.83 2.89 -16.49
C GLU A 338 10.64 3.73 -15.22
N ILE A 339 11.11 3.23 -14.08
CA ILE A 339 11.09 3.94 -12.79
C ILE A 339 12.09 5.10 -12.83
N GLU A 340 13.31 4.88 -13.33
CA GLU A 340 14.31 5.94 -13.53
C GLU A 340 13.82 7.03 -14.50
N GLU A 341 13.06 6.66 -15.54
CA GLU A 341 12.40 7.61 -16.42
C GLU A 341 11.29 8.40 -15.71
N ALA A 342 10.46 7.71 -14.92
CA ALA A 342 9.39 8.34 -14.16
C ALA A 342 9.93 9.29 -13.08
N ASP A 343 11.07 8.97 -12.45
CA ASP A 343 11.74 9.85 -11.48
C ASP A 343 12.22 11.18 -12.09
N ARG A 344 12.59 11.18 -13.38
CA ARG A 344 12.91 12.42 -14.11
C ARG A 344 11.71 13.35 -14.30
N ALA A 345 10.48 12.89 -14.06
CA ALA A 345 9.27 13.72 -14.14
C ALA A 345 9.11 14.68 -12.95
N GLY A 346 9.92 14.56 -11.89
CA GLY A 346 9.92 15.52 -10.77
C GLY A 346 8.67 15.47 -9.88
N LEU A 347 7.99 14.32 -9.80
CA LEU A 347 6.80 14.16 -8.96
C LEU A 347 7.19 14.03 -7.48
N TYR A 348 7.13 15.14 -6.73
CA TYR A 348 7.34 15.16 -5.29
C TYR A 348 6.03 14.85 -4.53
N PRO A 349 5.97 13.81 -3.66
CA PRO A 349 4.80 13.56 -2.84
C PRO A 349 4.62 14.65 -1.78
N TRP A 350 3.38 15.12 -1.56
CA TRP A 350 3.06 16.15 -0.54
C TRP A 350 3.16 15.65 0.91
N LEU A 351 3.28 14.33 1.10
CA LEU A 351 3.56 13.67 2.36
C LEU A 351 4.93 13.01 2.25
N ALA A 352 5.78 13.15 3.27
CA ALA A 352 7.10 12.54 3.35
C ALA A 352 7.02 11.03 3.64
N THR A 353 6.37 10.27 2.75
CA THR A 353 6.37 8.82 2.76
C THR A 353 6.83 8.30 1.40
N VAL A 354 7.68 7.29 1.41
CA VAL A 354 8.25 6.72 0.18
C VAL A 354 7.16 5.94 -0.54
N LYS A 355 6.62 6.53 -1.61
CA LYS A 355 5.64 5.87 -2.49
C LYS A 355 6.40 5.12 -3.59
N LEU A 356 6.54 3.80 -3.43
CA LEU A 356 7.45 2.95 -4.22
C LEU A 356 6.95 2.55 -5.62
N ARG A 357 5.69 2.83 -5.98
CA ARG A 357 5.14 2.42 -7.29
C ARG A 357 4.62 3.60 -8.09
N TYR A 358 5.03 3.66 -9.35
CA TYR A 358 4.46 4.55 -10.35
C TYR A 358 3.29 3.87 -11.04
N VAL A 359 2.19 4.61 -11.18
CA VAL A 359 1.10 4.26 -12.10
C VAL A 359 1.14 5.26 -13.24
N ARG A 360 1.21 4.72 -14.46
CA ARG A 360 1.13 5.49 -15.70
C ARG A 360 -0.24 5.30 -16.32
N ILE A 361 -0.97 6.38 -16.56
CA ILE A 361 -2.21 6.36 -17.33
C ILE A 361 -1.88 6.74 -18.76
N ARG A 362 -2.00 5.78 -19.67
CA ARG A 362 -1.92 5.98 -21.11
C ARG A 362 -3.31 6.38 -21.64
N PRO A 363 -3.49 7.59 -22.17
CA PRO A 363 -4.79 8.06 -22.62
C PRO A 363 -5.28 7.25 -23.82
N THR A 364 -6.56 6.87 -23.81
CA THR A 364 -7.32 6.48 -25.00
C THR A 364 -8.15 7.64 -25.53
N THR A 365 -8.57 8.54 -24.65
CA THR A 365 -9.30 9.76 -25.02
C THR A 365 -9.02 10.85 -23.99
N VAL A 366 -8.88 12.09 -24.48
CA VAL A 366 -8.80 13.29 -23.65
C VAL A 366 -9.94 14.20 -24.05
N SER A 367 -10.65 14.76 -23.09
CA SER A 367 -11.70 15.75 -23.35
C SER A 367 -11.60 16.87 -22.34
N GLY A 368 -11.31 18.09 -22.80
CA GLY A 368 -11.29 19.29 -21.98
C GLY A 368 -12.47 20.21 -22.27
N ARG A 369 -12.96 20.88 -21.24
CA ARG A 369 -13.96 21.95 -21.33
C ARG A 369 -13.50 23.14 -20.52
N ARG A 370 -13.73 24.34 -21.05
CA ARG A 370 -13.58 25.61 -20.34
C ARG A 370 -14.95 26.23 -20.16
N PHE A 371 -15.20 26.75 -18.97
CA PHE A 371 -16.45 27.35 -18.55
C PHE A 371 -16.23 28.85 -18.32
N ALA A 372 -17.11 29.68 -18.87
CA ALA A 372 -17.20 31.08 -18.51
C ALA A 372 -18.36 31.26 -17.52
N PHE A 373 -18.09 31.85 -16.36
CA PHE A 373 -19.10 32.11 -15.35
C PHE A 373 -19.73 33.48 -15.62
N GLY A 374 -21.05 33.50 -15.78
CA GLY A 374 -21.84 34.69 -16.08
C GLY A 374 -23.25 34.56 -15.49
N PRO A 375 -24.03 35.66 -15.46
CA PRO A 375 -25.39 35.62 -14.94
C PRO A 375 -26.23 34.60 -15.71
N GLU A 376 -27.19 33.97 -15.01
CA GLU A 376 -28.17 33.09 -15.65
C GLU A 376 -28.89 33.90 -16.75
N PRO A 377 -29.00 33.38 -17.99
CA PRO A 377 -29.77 34.06 -19.01
C PRO A 377 -31.22 34.20 -18.53
N ASP A 378 -31.85 35.34 -18.79
CA ASP A 378 -33.24 35.60 -18.41
C ASP A 378 -34.11 34.42 -18.85
N ALA A 379 -34.66 33.69 -17.87
CA ALA A 379 -35.55 32.58 -18.15
C ALA A 379 -36.80 33.14 -18.84
N GLY A 380 -36.91 32.93 -20.15
CA GLY A 380 -38.20 32.86 -20.80
C GLY A 380 -39.07 31.88 -20.01
N SER A 381 -40.33 32.26 -19.75
CA SER A 381 -41.27 31.54 -18.88
C SER A 381 -41.15 30.02 -18.99
N VAL A 382 -40.78 29.37 -17.89
CA VAL A 382 -40.82 27.91 -17.78
C VAL A 382 -42.26 27.46 -18.03
N PRO A 383 -42.54 26.52 -18.97
CA PRO A 383 -43.87 25.94 -19.10
C PRO A 383 -44.22 25.25 -17.77
N GLY A 384 -45.30 25.72 -17.15
CA GLY A 384 -45.78 25.24 -15.84
C GLY A 384 -46.38 23.85 -15.85
#